data_AF-A0A419SMR1-F1
#
_entry.id   AF-A0A419SMR1-F1
#
_cell.length_a   1.000
_cell.length_b   1.000
_cell.length_c   1.000
_cell.angle_alpha   90.00
_cell.angle_beta   90.00
_cell.angle_gamma   90.00
#
_symmetry.space_group_name_H-M   'P 1'
#
loop_
_entity.id
_entity.type
_entity.pdbx_description
1 polymer ?
#
loop_
_entity_poly.entity_id
_entity_poly.type
_entity_poly.pdbx_seq_one_letter_code
_entity_poly.pdbx_strand_id
1 'polypeptide(L)'
;MQHHLYLLKNEASDTLTTYTYRFDDHTFSPANQVLTRLFRQMILAVESELTLLEAEYIDHQMVQLVGLKRAQEILALLGANKQNIVENKKENIVLSRSFRVPLTAEALHYFKRIQDLEELSAYRLCSDQTVKVEVYFAKEMKASFTGQEEERFLQLIADESLPIRVLS
;
A
#
# COMPACT_ATOMS: atom_id res chain seq x y z
N MET A 1 -9.26 -20.33 18.46
CA MET A 1 -8.76 -20.54 17.07
C MET A 1 -7.87 -19.37 16.74
N GLN A 2 -6.65 -19.61 16.27
CA GLN A 2 -5.75 -18.54 15.84
C GLN A 2 -6.15 -18.19 14.39
N HIS A 3 -6.70 -17.00 14.18
CA HIS A 3 -7.04 -16.53 12.83
C HIS A 3 -5.74 -16.17 12.12
N HIS A 4 -5.39 -16.95 11.10
CA HIS A 4 -4.23 -16.67 10.27
C HIS A 4 -4.62 -15.73 9.12
N LEU A 5 -3.68 -14.88 8.70
CA LEU A 5 -3.75 -14.16 7.43
C LEU A 5 -3.19 -15.05 6.33
N TYR A 6 -3.90 -15.15 5.21
CA TYR A 6 -3.45 -15.93 4.06
C TYR A 6 -2.84 -15.01 3.00
N LEU A 7 -1.62 -15.33 2.57
CA LEU A 7 -0.95 -14.68 1.44
C LEU A 7 -0.84 -15.65 0.28
N LEU A 8 -1.36 -15.25 -0.88
CA LEU A 8 -1.16 -15.97 -2.13
C LEU A 8 0.22 -15.61 -2.69
N LYS A 9 1.12 -16.59 -2.77
CA LYS A 9 2.41 -16.47 -3.44
C LYS A 9 2.25 -16.84 -4.91
N ASN A 10 2.66 -15.94 -5.80
CA ASN A 10 2.73 -16.20 -7.23
C ASN A 10 4.15 -15.92 -7.72
N GLU A 11 4.73 -16.85 -8.47
CA GLU A 11 6.01 -16.66 -9.14
C GLU A 11 5.72 -15.99 -10.50
N ALA A 12 5.95 -14.69 -10.59
CA ALA A 12 5.68 -13.91 -11.80
C ALA A 12 6.76 -14.15 -12.87
N SER A 13 7.98 -14.48 -12.44
CA SER A 13 9.11 -14.93 -13.25
C SER A 13 10.09 -15.69 -12.35
N ASP A 14 11.14 -16.29 -12.92
CA ASP A 14 12.25 -16.91 -12.18
C ASP A 14 12.97 -15.95 -11.20
N THR A 15 12.68 -14.65 -11.27
CA THR A 15 13.37 -13.60 -10.52
C THR A 15 12.45 -12.74 -9.66
N LEU A 16 11.13 -12.89 -9.77
CA LEU A 16 10.16 -12.05 -9.06
C LEU A 16 9.03 -12.87 -8.46
N THR A 17 8.94 -12.82 -7.14
CA THR A 17 7.84 -13.41 -6.36
C THR A 17 6.87 -12.32 -5.94
N THR A 18 5.57 -12.52 -6.16
CA THR A 18 4.51 -11.62 -5.70
C THR A 18 3.69 -12.26 -4.59
N TYR A 19 3.54 -11.56 -3.48
CA TYR A 19 2.65 -11.92 -2.37
C TYR A 19 1.40 -11.06 -2.42
N THR A 20 0.22 -11.68 -2.44
CA THR A 20 -1.07 -10.99 -2.47
C THR A 20 -1.89 -11.34 -1.24
N TYR A 21 -2.34 -10.31 -0.53
CA TYR A 21 -3.42 -10.40 0.44
C TYR A 21 -4.71 -9.90 -0.20
N ARG A 22 -5.79 -10.68 -0.10
CA ARG A 22 -7.13 -10.26 -0.54
C ARG A 22 -7.97 -9.97 0.69
N PHE A 23 -8.52 -8.76 0.75
CA PHE A 23 -9.36 -8.35 1.87
C PHE A 23 -10.69 -9.12 1.87
N ASP A 24 -11.28 -9.36 0.70
CA ASP A 24 -12.55 -10.10 0.56
C ASP A 24 -12.49 -11.56 1.07
N ASP A 25 -11.31 -12.17 1.05
CA ASP A 25 -11.09 -13.54 1.56
C ASP A 25 -11.06 -13.59 3.10
N HIS A 26 -11.14 -12.43 3.77
CA HIS A 26 -11.00 -12.27 5.20
C HIS A 26 -12.04 -11.31 5.77
N THR A 27 -12.24 -11.34 7.09
CA THR A 27 -13.15 -10.41 7.80
C THR A 27 -12.41 -9.23 8.43
N PHE A 28 -11.10 -9.07 8.15
CA PHE A 28 -10.30 -8.02 8.75
C PHE A 28 -10.53 -6.69 8.03
N SER A 29 -10.91 -5.68 8.81
CA SER A 29 -10.93 -4.29 8.34
C SER A 29 -9.53 -3.84 7.89
N PRO A 30 -9.42 -2.97 6.87
CA PRO A 30 -8.15 -2.36 6.47
C PRO A 30 -7.41 -1.59 7.57
N ALA A 31 -8.12 -1.14 8.62
CA ALA A 31 -7.55 -0.56 9.83
C ALA A 31 -7.01 -1.60 10.83
N ASN A 32 -7.06 -2.90 10.51
CA ASN A 32 -6.59 -3.94 11.41
C ASN A 32 -5.07 -3.84 11.62
N GLN A 33 -4.64 -3.81 12.88
CA GLN A 33 -3.23 -3.66 13.24
C GLN A 33 -2.31 -4.75 12.66
N VAL A 34 -2.80 -5.98 12.48
CA VAL A 34 -2.01 -7.05 11.86
C VAL A 34 -1.80 -6.74 10.37
N LEU A 35 -2.79 -6.18 9.69
CA LEU A 35 -2.69 -5.79 8.27
C LEU A 35 -1.78 -4.59 8.07
N THR A 36 -1.88 -3.54 8.88
CA THR A 36 -0.96 -2.38 8.79
C THR A 36 0.47 -2.76 9.14
N ARG A 37 0.68 -3.71 10.08
CA ARG A 37 2.01 -4.28 10.35
C ARG A 37 2.55 -5.13 9.21
N LEU A 38 1.72 -5.95 8.58
CA LEU A 38 2.08 -6.71 7.38
C LEU A 38 2.48 -5.76 6.24
N PHE A 39 1.66 -4.75 5.96
CA PHE A 39 1.94 -3.71 4.98
C PHE A 39 3.29 -3.02 5.26
N ARG A 40 3.56 -2.69 6.53
CA ARG A 40 4.86 -2.16 6.94
C ARG A 40 6.01 -3.12 6.64
N GLN A 41 5.87 -4.42 6.89
CA GLN A 41 6.93 -5.38 6.56
C GLN A 41 7.18 -5.49 5.06
N MET A 42 6.13 -5.41 4.25
CA MET A 42 6.26 -5.36 2.78
C MET A 42 7.10 -4.16 2.35
N ILE A 43 6.87 -2.98 2.93
CA ILE A 43 7.68 -1.78 2.66
C ILE A 43 9.12 -1.97 3.12
N LEU A 44 9.33 -2.42 4.36
CA LEU A 44 10.66 -2.56 4.94
C LEU A 44 11.56 -3.54 4.17
N ALA A 45 10.97 -4.52 3.49
CA ALA A 45 11.71 -5.47 2.67
C ALA A 45 12.33 -4.84 1.41
N VAL A 46 11.68 -3.82 0.84
CA VAL A 46 12.07 -3.17 -0.44
C VAL A 46 12.51 -1.71 -0.27
N GLU A 47 12.58 -1.22 0.97
CA GLU A 47 12.72 0.20 1.30
C GLU A 47 13.87 0.91 0.58
N SER A 48 15.01 0.23 0.40
CA SER A 48 16.20 0.82 -0.23
C SER A 48 16.01 1.15 -1.72
N GLU A 49 15.05 0.50 -2.38
CA GLU A 49 14.83 0.61 -3.82
C GLU A 49 13.66 1.53 -4.18
N LEU A 50 12.88 1.99 -3.19
CA LEU A 50 11.68 2.79 -3.44
C LEU A 50 12.03 4.22 -3.82
N THR A 51 11.59 4.66 -5.00
CA THR A 51 11.90 5.99 -5.55
C THR A 51 10.67 6.80 -5.92
N LEU A 52 9.51 6.17 -6.16
CA LEU A 52 8.28 6.87 -6.58
C LEU A 52 7.05 6.45 -5.77
N LEU A 53 6.12 7.41 -5.65
CA LEU A 53 4.78 7.23 -5.14
C LEU A 53 3.77 7.52 -6.26
N GLU A 54 2.82 6.62 -6.46
CA GLU A 54 1.56 6.89 -7.13
C GLU A 54 0.43 6.78 -6.11
N ALA A 55 -0.50 7.72 -6.11
CA ALA A 55 -1.65 7.67 -5.20
C ALA A 55 -2.92 8.12 -5.92
N GLU A 56 -4.03 7.50 -5.54
CA GLU A 56 -5.38 7.82 -5.96
C GLU A 56 -6.27 7.96 -4.73
N TYR A 57 -7.13 8.98 -4.74
CA TYR A 57 -8.04 9.27 -3.65
C TYR A 57 -9.36 9.82 -4.16
N ILE A 58 -10.39 9.62 -3.34
CA ILE A 58 -11.72 10.17 -3.53
C ILE A 58 -11.96 11.18 -2.41
N ASP A 59 -12.16 12.46 -2.73
CA ASP A 59 -12.26 13.55 -1.74
C ASP A 59 -13.25 13.22 -0.61
N HIS A 60 -14.47 12.82 -0.97
CA HIS A 60 -15.52 12.62 0.01
C HIS A 60 -15.21 11.43 0.93
N GLN A 61 -14.63 10.35 0.40
CA GLN A 61 -14.24 9.18 1.18
C GLN A 61 -13.11 9.55 2.16
N MET A 62 -12.06 10.23 1.65
CA MET A 62 -10.94 10.65 2.49
C MET A 62 -11.40 11.61 3.60
N VAL A 63 -12.26 12.58 3.27
CA VAL A 63 -12.82 13.53 4.26
C VAL A 63 -13.71 12.81 5.28
N GLN A 64 -14.49 11.82 4.88
CA GLN A 64 -15.30 11.02 5.80
C GLN A 64 -14.43 10.20 6.77
N LEU A 65 -13.31 9.65 6.29
CA LEU A 65 -12.44 8.79 7.09
C LEU A 65 -11.55 9.57 8.06
N VAL A 66 -10.84 10.60 7.57
CA VAL A 66 -9.83 11.30 8.37
C VAL A 66 -10.21 12.75 8.73
N GLY A 67 -11.29 13.29 8.14
CA GLY A 67 -11.68 14.69 8.28
C GLY A 67 -10.94 15.61 7.31
N LEU A 68 -11.57 16.75 6.98
CA LEU A 68 -11.08 17.68 5.94
C LEU A 68 -9.65 18.18 6.18
N LYS A 69 -9.36 18.65 7.40
CA LYS A 69 -8.04 19.20 7.74
C LYS A 69 -6.95 18.14 7.57
N ARG A 70 -7.19 16.94 8.08
CA ARG A 70 -6.22 15.84 8.02
C ARG A 70 -6.04 15.33 6.59
N ALA A 71 -7.11 15.26 5.81
CA ALA A 71 -7.04 14.91 4.39
C ALA A 71 -6.09 15.86 3.63
N GLN A 72 -6.24 17.17 3.84
CA GLN A 72 -5.34 18.17 3.25
C GLN A 72 -3.89 18.03 3.71
N GLU A 73 -3.66 17.76 5.00
CA GLU A 73 -2.31 17.52 5.53
C GLU A 73 -1.66 16.28 4.91
N ILE A 74 -2.40 15.17 4.79
CA ILE A 74 -1.91 13.94 4.16
C ILE A 74 -1.56 14.20 2.70
N LEU A 75 -2.47 14.81 1.92
CA LEU A 75 -2.21 15.08 0.51
C LEU A 75 -0.98 15.98 0.32
N ALA A 76 -0.82 17.01 1.14
CA ALA A 76 0.36 17.88 1.11
C ALA A 76 1.64 17.13 1.50
N LEU A 77 1.59 16.31 2.56
CA LEU A 77 2.70 15.47 3.02
C LEU A 77 3.16 14.49 1.93
N LEU A 78 2.22 13.94 1.17
CA LEU A 78 2.47 13.02 0.07
C LEU A 78 2.88 13.72 -1.23
N GLY A 79 2.95 15.06 -1.26
CA GLY A 79 3.42 15.83 -2.40
C GLY A 79 2.35 16.16 -3.45
N ALA A 80 1.06 15.94 -3.16
CA ALA A 80 -0.02 16.32 -4.05
C ALA A 80 -0.12 17.85 -4.16
N ASN A 81 -0.26 18.36 -5.37
CA ASN A 81 -0.44 19.79 -5.63
C ASN A 81 -1.22 20.01 -6.94
N LYS A 82 -1.62 21.27 -7.19
CA LYS A 82 -2.44 21.62 -8.37
C LYS A 82 -1.81 21.29 -9.71
N GLN A 83 -0.48 21.13 -9.78
CA GLN A 83 0.26 20.90 -11.03
C GLN A 83 0.40 19.41 -11.35
N ASN A 84 0.36 18.52 -10.36
CA ASN A 84 0.55 17.08 -10.54
C ASN A 84 -0.72 16.24 -10.34
N ILE A 85 -1.81 16.86 -9.87
CA ILE A 85 -3.10 16.18 -9.72
C ILE A 85 -3.76 16.02 -11.08
N VAL A 86 -4.20 14.80 -11.35
CA VAL A 86 -5.03 14.42 -12.50
C VAL A 86 -6.41 14.06 -12.00
N GLU A 87 -7.45 14.62 -12.62
CA GLU A 87 -8.85 14.30 -12.30
C GLU A 87 -9.35 13.17 -13.20
N ASN A 88 -9.79 12.08 -12.59
CA ASN A 88 -10.44 10.97 -13.29
C ASN A 88 -11.94 11.25 -13.37
N LYS A 89 -12.45 11.52 -14.57
CA LYS A 89 -13.83 11.96 -14.79
C LYS A 89 -14.65 10.94 -15.57
N LYS A 90 -15.93 10.85 -15.25
CA LYS A 90 -16.96 10.21 -16.09
C LYS A 90 -18.11 11.19 -16.26
N GLU A 91 -18.50 11.48 -17.51
CA GLU A 91 -19.62 12.38 -17.82
C GLU A 91 -19.51 13.75 -17.11
N ASN A 92 -18.29 14.33 -17.08
CA ASN A 92 -17.92 15.57 -16.37
C ASN A 92 -17.99 15.53 -14.84
N ILE A 93 -18.28 14.38 -14.23
CA ILE A 93 -18.23 14.17 -12.78
C ILE A 93 -16.84 13.66 -12.40
N VAL A 94 -16.17 14.31 -11.45
CA VAL A 94 -14.89 13.82 -10.88
C VAL A 94 -15.20 12.63 -9.98
N LEU A 95 -14.68 11.46 -10.36
CA LEU A 95 -14.83 10.22 -9.59
C LEU A 95 -13.70 10.06 -8.57
N SER A 96 -12.47 10.35 -8.99
CA SER A 96 -11.27 10.28 -8.16
C SER A 96 -10.21 11.26 -8.68
N ARG A 97 -9.16 11.44 -7.90
CA ARG A 97 -7.96 12.18 -8.27
C ARG A 97 -6.75 11.33 -8.04
N SER A 98 -5.78 11.43 -8.93
CA SER A 98 -4.49 10.76 -8.77
C SER A 98 -3.34 11.73 -8.92
N PHE A 99 -2.18 11.37 -8.36
CA PHE A 99 -0.93 12.07 -8.57
C PHE A 99 0.23 11.08 -8.51
N ARG A 100 1.35 11.47 -9.12
CA ARG A 100 2.59 10.72 -9.13
C ARG A 100 3.76 11.65 -8.82
N VAL A 101 4.60 11.25 -7.87
CA VAL A 101 5.72 12.07 -7.37
C VAL A 101 6.92 11.22 -6.95
N PRO A 102 8.12 11.81 -6.86
CA PRO A 102 9.22 11.20 -6.12
C PRO A 102 8.81 10.87 -4.68
N LEU A 103 9.20 9.68 -4.21
CA LEU A 103 8.93 9.26 -2.84
C LEU A 103 9.89 9.99 -1.89
N THR A 104 9.36 10.88 -1.06
CA THR A 104 10.14 11.56 -0.02
C THR A 104 10.29 10.69 1.23
N ALA A 105 11.27 11.01 2.07
CA ALA A 105 11.46 10.33 3.35
C ALA A 105 10.24 10.51 4.27
N GLU A 106 9.58 11.67 4.23
CA GLU A 106 8.37 11.98 4.99
C GLU A 106 7.18 11.14 4.50
N ALA A 107 6.99 11.02 3.18
CA ALA A 107 5.94 10.19 2.60
C ALA A 107 6.17 8.70 2.93
N LEU A 108 7.41 8.22 2.82
CA LEU A 108 7.78 6.86 3.23
C LEU A 108 7.55 6.64 4.74
N HIS A 109 7.86 7.62 5.58
CA HIS A 109 7.59 7.55 7.01
C HIS A 109 6.09 7.44 7.31
N TYR A 110 5.27 8.20 6.57
CA TYR A 110 3.80 8.10 6.66
C TYR A 110 3.33 6.67 6.35
N PHE A 111 3.73 6.08 5.23
CA PHE A 111 3.28 4.73 4.85
C PHE A 111 3.75 3.66 5.85
N LYS A 112 4.95 3.78 6.42
CA LYS A 112 5.42 2.87 7.48
C LYS A 112 4.61 2.96 8.78
N ARG A 113 3.76 3.98 8.93
CA ARG A 113 2.96 4.25 10.14
C ARG A 113 1.48 4.46 9.86
N ILE A 114 1.04 4.14 8.65
CA ILE A 114 -0.37 4.29 8.25
C ILE A 114 -1.26 3.50 9.23
N GLN A 115 -2.35 4.12 9.67
CA GLN A 115 -3.23 3.51 10.66
C GLN A 115 -4.41 2.81 9.97
N ASP A 116 -4.78 3.27 8.79
CA ASP A 116 -5.79 2.64 7.97
C ASP A 116 -5.37 2.62 6.50
N LEU A 117 -5.34 1.42 5.90
CA LEU A 117 -4.94 1.24 4.50
C LEU A 117 -5.97 1.85 3.51
N GLU A 118 -7.13 2.29 3.99
CA GLU A 118 -8.14 3.04 3.23
C GLU A 118 -8.03 4.57 3.36
N GLU A 119 -7.01 5.11 4.05
CA GLU A 119 -6.73 6.56 4.07
C GLU A 119 -6.58 7.16 2.66
N LEU A 120 -6.23 6.33 1.68
CA LEU A 120 -6.27 6.60 0.25
C LEU A 120 -7.04 5.47 -0.45
N SER A 121 -7.62 5.75 -1.61
CA SER A 121 -8.38 4.76 -2.38
C SER A 121 -7.46 3.74 -3.06
N ALA A 122 -6.30 4.18 -3.57
CA ALA A 122 -5.24 3.28 -4.04
C ALA A 122 -3.88 3.97 -3.94
N TYR A 123 -2.81 3.19 -3.81
CA TYR A 123 -1.45 3.71 -3.87
C TYR A 123 -0.43 2.65 -4.22
N ARG A 124 0.67 3.09 -4.82
CA ARG A 124 1.79 2.25 -5.25
C ARG A 124 3.09 2.90 -4.83
N LEU A 125 3.96 2.08 -4.24
CA LEU A 125 5.35 2.41 -3.96
C LEU A 125 6.20 1.66 -4.98
N CYS A 126 6.96 2.40 -5.76
CA CYS A 126 7.67 1.88 -6.92
C CYS A 126 9.18 2.03 -6.78
N SER A 127 9.92 1.08 -7.34
CA SER A 127 11.32 1.22 -7.70
C SER A 127 11.38 1.59 -9.18
N ASP A 128 11.70 2.85 -9.44
CA ASP A 128 11.55 3.49 -10.75
C ASP A 128 10.13 3.29 -11.30
N GLN A 129 9.98 2.55 -12.40
CA GLN A 129 8.69 2.27 -13.03
C GLN A 129 8.04 0.96 -12.55
N THR A 130 8.72 0.21 -11.70
CA THR A 130 8.27 -1.11 -11.24
C THR A 130 7.56 -0.98 -9.90
N VAL A 131 6.30 -1.44 -9.83
CA VAL A 131 5.53 -1.49 -8.58
C VAL A 131 6.14 -2.52 -7.65
N LYS A 132 6.47 -2.11 -6.42
CA LYS A 132 7.04 -3.00 -5.38
C LYS A 132 6.03 -3.30 -4.29
N VAL A 133 5.22 -2.32 -3.91
CA VAL A 133 4.11 -2.49 -2.96
C VAL A 133 2.90 -1.72 -3.48
N GLU A 134 1.72 -2.32 -3.44
CA GLU A 134 0.48 -1.63 -3.79
C GLU A 134 -0.69 -2.02 -2.89
N VAL A 135 -1.61 -1.07 -2.71
CA VAL A 135 -2.95 -1.29 -2.16
C VAL A 135 -3.95 -0.72 -3.16
N TYR A 136 -4.98 -1.50 -3.47
CA TYR A 136 -5.98 -1.12 -4.46
C TYR A 136 -7.40 -1.29 -3.91
N PHE A 137 -8.05 -0.17 -3.58
CA PHE A 137 -9.46 -0.04 -3.18
C PHE A 137 -9.91 -1.04 -2.11
N ALA A 138 -9.03 -1.34 -1.13
CA ALA A 138 -9.25 -2.39 -0.13
C ALA A 138 -9.75 -3.73 -0.71
N LYS A 139 -9.41 -4.03 -1.98
CA LYS A 139 -9.64 -5.34 -2.60
C LYS A 139 -8.46 -6.24 -2.35
N GLU A 140 -7.27 -5.68 -2.55
CA GLU A 140 -6.02 -6.40 -2.40
C GLU A 140 -4.88 -5.48 -1.97
N MET A 141 -3.91 -6.10 -1.31
CA MET A 141 -2.60 -5.56 -0.98
C MET A 141 -1.55 -6.51 -1.54
N LYS A 142 -0.58 -5.98 -2.27
CA LYS A 142 0.45 -6.77 -2.95
C LYS A 142 1.84 -6.26 -2.68
N ALA A 143 2.80 -7.17 -2.70
CA ALA A 143 4.21 -6.83 -2.74
C ALA A 143 4.98 -7.78 -3.66
N SER A 144 5.92 -7.23 -4.43
CA SER A 144 6.75 -7.95 -5.39
C SER A 144 8.21 -7.86 -4.97
N PHE A 145 8.84 -9.03 -4.83
CA PHE A 145 10.17 -9.19 -4.28
C PHE A 145 11.08 -9.96 -5.24
N THR A 146 12.34 -9.53 -5.34
CA THR A 146 13.45 -10.37 -5.78
C THR A 146 13.80 -11.39 -4.69
N GLY A 147 14.62 -12.40 -4.99
CA GLY A 147 14.98 -13.44 -4.02
C GLY A 147 15.53 -12.91 -2.69
N GLN A 148 16.44 -11.92 -2.73
CA GLN A 148 16.99 -11.32 -1.49
C GLN A 148 15.94 -10.52 -0.70
N GLU A 149 15.06 -9.80 -1.40
CA GLU A 149 13.97 -9.05 -0.76
C GLU A 149 12.92 -9.99 -0.17
N GLU A 150 12.66 -11.14 -0.80
CA GLU A 150 11.75 -12.16 -0.31
C GLU A 150 12.28 -12.79 0.97
N GLU A 151 13.56 -13.18 1.01
CA GLU A 151 14.20 -13.69 2.23
C GLU A 151 14.10 -12.68 3.38
N ARG A 152 14.36 -11.39 3.09
CA ARG A 152 14.22 -10.31 4.07
C ARG A 152 12.78 -10.15 4.54
N PHE A 153 11.80 -10.17 3.63
CA PHE A 153 10.38 -10.08 3.97
C PHE A 153 9.96 -11.24 4.89
N LEU A 154 10.34 -12.48 4.56
CA LEU A 154 10.02 -13.66 5.35
C LEU A 154 10.66 -13.61 6.75
N GLN A 155 11.88 -13.08 6.85
CA GLN A 155 12.52 -12.85 8.16
C GLN A 155 11.76 -11.81 8.98
N LEU A 156 11.41 -10.67 8.37
CA LEU A 156 10.69 -9.58 9.03
C LEU A 156 9.33 -10.01 9.60
N ILE A 157 8.56 -10.80 8.85
CA ILE A 157 7.26 -11.31 9.33
C ILE A 157 7.43 -12.33 10.47
N ALA A 158 8.50 -13.13 10.43
CA ALA A 158 8.81 -14.11 11.46
C ALA A 158 9.24 -13.44 12.77
N ASP A 159 10.13 -12.44 12.69
CA ASP A 159 10.61 -11.67 13.84
C ASP A 159 9.46 -10.94 14.56
N GLU A 160 8.49 -10.44 13.79
CA GLU A 160 7.29 -9.79 14.34
C GLU A 160 6.18 -10.77 14.77
N SER A 161 6.40 -12.08 14.61
CA SER A 161 5.44 -13.15 14.93
C SER A 161 4.06 -12.91 14.32
N LEU A 162 4.01 -12.40 13.08
CA LEU A 162 2.75 -12.16 12.40
C LEU A 162 2.08 -13.51 12.07
N PRO A 163 0.77 -13.69 12.31
CA PRO A 163 0.07 -14.96 12.13
C PRO A 163 -0.21 -15.25 10.65
N ILE A 164 0.82 -15.30 9.80
CA ILE A 164 0.70 -15.42 8.35
C ILE A 164 0.84 -16.89 7.92
N ARG A 165 0.06 -17.29 6.91
CA ARG A 165 0.24 -18.52 6.16
C ARG A 165 0.38 -18.19 4.68
N VAL A 166 1.45 -18.67 4.08
CA VAL A 166 1.67 -18.55 2.64
C VAL A 166 0.99 -19.71 1.93
N LEU A 167 0.21 -19.40 0.91
CA LEU A 167 -0.46 -20.34 0.02
C LEU A 167 0.21 -20.23 -1.35
N SER A 168 0.64 -21.37 -1.90
CA SER A 168 1.21 -21.51 -3.25
C SER A 168 0.16 -22.02 -4.23
#